data_AF-U6R7K7-F1
#
_entry.id   AF-U6R7K7-F1
#
_cell.length_a   1.000
_cell.length_b   1.000
_cell.length_c   1.000
_cell.angle_alpha   90.00
_cell.angle_beta   90.00
_cell.angle_gamma   90.00
#
_symmetry.space_group_name_H-M   'P 1'
#
loop_
_entity.id
_entity.type
_entity.pdbx_description
1 polymer ?
#
loop_
_entity_poly.entity_id
_entity_poly.type
_entity_poly.pdbx_seq_one_letter_code
_entity_poly.pdbx_strand_id
1 'polypeptide(L)'
;MAILSSTGIAGFLSSVKATGKQVLNNAGKLIPEYVGDFVSGISGWIIRNNGEAEFKSVYARDKFITNEFVYNRIKVTEDEEILSSSIKIASFIDNGNGTYAVYPDLREGDINPLANDDLLVGYYHNPANSGVIYAIQKFLALDDPNSENQSIILEPVGDSLPYQHMIIVRVGNVHDTDRQSFIRISSRTNCQYFYDGINSWEAYDDPKCVKCVLGKADIGLIPAWAVSVIGSVKRWFGLIADGVILRGTFVLQSSNKTVETELEGVNTTITDIETRFEVKEGQIAASVKQAEKYATSASDNAGFADEAANAATGILNTVKEREASINITAQGIESKVGEIETQVDAATGILQNISEKETSINQTAEGFQSTVSETTKNAVDAAVSGADAAIEEKVSTQVTQSAREWKVEVMGADAEGNPNQILAAINVSKEDVKIKGDRVEITGTLLAQIIEATGLNINGNFIVDKDGKIKAVDGTFTGKVETSISGQRIVIDPFTKSLKMYSPEDLEVINMSFDNEYNIPSIEVYSYKRDGKTPLGKTSIHGSATRISYLGFDPDIYTLDLDPVGGILFKKNEVITKAYYKE
;
A
#
# COMPACT_ATOMS: atom_id res chain seq x y z
N MET A 1 66.82 36.89 16.95
CA MET A 1 65.43 36.74 17.44
C MET A 1 65.26 37.69 18.61
N ALA A 2 64.58 38.82 18.39
CA ALA A 2 64.13 39.72 19.44
C ALA A 2 62.62 39.85 19.25
N ILE A 3 61.88 39.59 20.32
CA ILE A 3 60.43 39.70 20.40
C ILE A 3 60.08 41.18 20.48
N LEU A 4 59.19 41.67 19.61
CA LEU A 4 58.38 42.85 19.88
C LEU A 4 56.92 42.41 20.00
N SER A 5 56.53 42.20 21.24
CA SER A 5 55.15 42.07 21.73
C SER A 5 54.57 43.46 21.94
N SER A 6 53.62 43.92 21.12
CA SER A 6 52.73 45.04 21.49
C SER A 6 51.46 45.22 20.65
N THR A 7 51.08 44.28 19.79
CA THR A 7 49.71 44.18 19.27
C THR A 7 49.39 42.70 19.15
N GLY A 8 48.22 42.26 19.62
CA GLY A 8 47.82 40.86 19.70
C GLY A 8 47.58 40.20 18.33
N ILE A 9 48.59 40.20 17.46
CA ILE A 9 48.60 39.54 16.17
C ILE A 9 49.73 38.51 16.22
N ALA A 10 49.41 37.34 16.75
CA ALA A 10 50.24 36.16 16.54
C ALA A 10 49.95 35.60 15.15
N GLY A 11 50.84 35.87 14.18
CA GLY A 11 50.92 35.09 12.94
C GLY A 11 50.86 35.87 11.62
N PHE A 12 51.78 36.81 11.37
CA PHE A 12 52.16 37.17 10.00
C PHE A 12 53.67 37.16 9.87
N LEU A 13 54.23 36.04 9.42
CA LEU A 13 55.59 35.98 8.90
C LEU A 13 55.50 36.19 7.38
N SER A 14 55.68 37.43 6.93
CA SER A 14 55.86 37.71 5.50
C SER A 14 57.35 37.50 5.15
N SER A 15 57.64 36.58 4.21
CA SER A 15 58.95 36.56 3.56
C SER A 15 58.95 37.56 2.41
N VAL A 16 59.23 38.83 2.69
CA VAL A 16 59.41 39.84 1.65
C VAL A 16 60.84 39.73 1.10
N LYS A 17 61.00 39.62 -0.22
CA LYS A 17 62.32 39.69 -0.88
C LYS A 17 62.43 41.01 -1.63
N ALA A 18 63.45 41.81 -1.31
CA ALA A 18 63.86 42.94 -2.13
C ALA A 18 64.38 42.41 -3.47
N THR A 19 63.82 42.88 -4.60
CA THR A 19 64.22 42.39 -5.93
C THR A 19 65.58 42.93 -6.39
N GLY A 20 66.14 43.89 -5.64
CA GLY A 20 67.37 44.60 -5.97
C GLY A 20 67.18 45.70 -7.03
N LYS A 21 65.99 45.82 -7.62
CA LYS A 21 65.63 46.93 -8.50
C LYS A 21 65.10 48.10 -7.68
N GLN A 22 65.24 49.31 -8.20
CA GLN A 22 64.63 50.50 -7.63
C GLN A 22 63.52 50.99 -8.56
N VAL A 23 62.35 51.30 -7.98
CA VAL A 23 61.19 51.85 -8.67
C VAL A 23 60.92 53.25 -8.14
N LEU A 24 60.47 54.16 -9.01
CA LEU A 24 60.06 55.50 -8.59
C LEU A 24 58.74 55.43 -7.84
N ASN A 25 58.68 56.02 -6.65
CA ASN A 25 57.40 56.29 -6.02
C ASN A 25 56.70 57.50 -6.67
N ASN A 26 55.45 57.75 -6.30
CA ASN A 26 54.65 58.87 -6.82
C ASN A 26 55.26 60.27 -6.57
N ALA A 27 56.30 60.39 -5.73
CA ALA A 27 57.02 61.63 -5.49
C ALA A 27 58.34 61.74 -6.29
N GLY A 28 58.57 60.83 -7.24
CA GLY A 28 59.74 60.86 -8.12
C GLY A 28 61.03 60.28 -7.51
N LYS A 29 60.96 59.65 -6.32
CA LYS A 29 62.13 59.12 -5.62
C LYS A 29 62.27 57.61 -5.84
N LEU A 30 63.48 57.18 -6.16
CA LEU A 30 63.85 55.77 -6.28
C LEU A 30 63.80 55.09 -4.91
N ILE A 31 62.91 54.11 -4.77
CA ILE A 31 62.79 53.23 -3.61
C ILE A 31 63.03 51.78 -4.03
N PRO A 32 63.55 50.91 -3.13
CA PRO A 32 63.72 49.50 -3.44
C PRO A 32 62.38 48.86 -3.79
N GLU A 33 62.35 48.13 -4.89
CA GLU A 33 61.19 47.35 -5.31
C GLU A 33 61.10 46.09 -4.46
N TYR A 34 59.95 45.93 -3.81
CA TYR A 34 59.59 44.74 -3.07
C TYR A 34 58.46 44.05 -3.83
N VAL A 35 58.68 42.80 -4.22
CA VAL A 35 57.64 41.97 -4.84
C VAL A 35 57.36 40.85 -3.85
N GLY A 36 56.12 40.79 -3.38
CA GLY A 36 55.68 39.78 -2.43
C GLY A 36 54.46 39.04 -2.96
N ASP A 37 54.64 37.76 -3.28
CA ASP A 37 53.53 36.82 -3.25
C ASP A 37 53.25 36.48 -1.78
N PHE A 38 51.99 36.63 -1.37
CA PHE A 38 51.55 36.21 -0.04
C PHE A 38 51.59 34.68 0.01
N VAL A 39 52.73 34.13 0.41
CA VAL A 39 52.89 32.69 0.63
C VAL A 39 53.18 32.47 2.12
N SER A 40 52.12 32.22 2.88
CA SER A 40 52.29 31.56 4.18
C SER A 40 52.72 30.11 3.91
N GLY A 41 53.77 29.68 4.62
CA GLY A 41 54.62 28.56 4.25
C GLY A 41 53.90 27.24 3.98
N ILE A 42 54.33 26.61 2.88
CA ILE A 42 54.29 25.16 2.65
C ILE A 42 52.86 24.58 2.51
N SER A 43 52.22 24.96 1.40
CA SER A 43 51.00 24.42 0.77
C SER A 43 49.71 24.43 1.60
N GLY A 44 48.79 25.32 1.27
CA GLY A 44 47.41 25.19 1.74
C GLY A 44 46.39 26.09 1.06
N TRP A 45 46.75 27.34 0.74
CA TRP A 45 45.79 28.30 0.17
C TRP A 45 46.41 29.50 -0.55
N ILE A 46 45.76 29.98 -1.61
CA ILE A 46 46.11 31.18 -2.41
C ILE A 46 44.90 32.12 -2.38
N ILE A 47 45.07 33.38 -1.98
CA ILE A 47 44.05 34.43 -2.18
C ILE A 47 44.58 35.43 -3.20
N ARG A 48 43.87 35.60 -4.31
CA ARG A 48 44.19 36.51 -5.41
C ARG A 48 43.64 37.91 -5.14
N ASN A 49 44.17 38.90 -5.85
CA ASN A 49 43.81 40.32 -5.70
C ASN A 49 42.37 40.66 -6.13
N ASN A 50 41.70 39.76 -6.85
CA ASN A 50 40.29 39.85 -7.21
C ASN A 50 39.34 39.22 -6.17
N GLY A 51 39.87 38.72 -5.04
CA GLY A 51 39.08 38.11 -3.97
C GLY A 51 38.87 36.61 -4.09
N GLU A 52 39.39 35.96 -5.15
CA GLU A 52 39.33 34.50 -5.30
C GLU A 52 40.30 33.83 -4.33
N ALA A 53 39.80 32.83 -3.60
CA ALA A 53 40.60 32.06 -2.66
C ALA A 53 40.56 30.56 -3.03
N GLU A 54 41.72 29.96 -3.26
CA GLU A 54 41.90 28.54 -3.55
C GLU A 54 42.48 27.84 -2.32
N PHE A 55 41.87 26.75 -1.86
CA PHE A 55 42.32 25.97 -0.69
C PHE A 55 42.40 24.49 -1.05
N LYS A 56 43.44 23.77 -0.60
CA LYS A 56 43.48 22.30 -0.73
C LYS A 56 42.53 21.61 0.26
N SER A 57 42.37 22.19 1.45
CA SER A 57 41.42 21.78 2.48
C SER A 57 41.21 22.95 3.45
N VAL A 58 39.97 23.22 3.85
CA VAL A 58 39.64 24.22 4.86
C VAL A 58 39.20 23.49 6.13
N TYR A 59 39.87 23.72 7.25
CA TYR A 59 39.46 23.22 8.57
C TYR A 59 39.09 24.40 9.46
N ALA A 60 37.80 24.67 9.60
CA ALA A 60 37.28 25.67 10.53
C ALA A 60 37.02 25.00 11.88
N ARG A 61 37.59 25.54 12.96
CA ARG A 61 37.40 24.99 14.32
C ARG A 61 36.08 25.40 14.97
N ASP A 62 35.46 26.45 14.46
CA ASP A 62 34.24 27.04 15.01
C ASP A 62 33.21 27.25 13.88
N LYS A 63 33.32 28.33 13.09
CA LYS A 63 32.38 28.61 11.98
C LYS A 63 33.06 29.06 10.68
N PHE A 64 32.46 28.65 9.55
CA PHE A 64 32.76 29.14 8.20
C PHE A 64 31.49 29.81 7.64
N ILE A 65 31.51 31.14 7.51
CA ILE A 65 30.35 31.94 7.07
C ILE A 65 30.63 32.45 5.66
N THR A 66 29.74 32.16 4.71
CA THR A 66 29.80 32.63 3.32
C THR A 66 28.41 33.05 2.87
N ASN A 67 28.33 33.97 1.90
CA ASN A 67 27.06 34.35 1.29
C ASN A 67 26.44 33.20 0.47
N GLU A 68 27.28 32.37 -0.16
CA GLU A 68 26.85 31.19 -0.93
C GLU A 68 27.92 30.10 -0.84
N PHE A 69 27.51 28.83 -0.63
CA PHE A 69 28.39 27.67 -0.66
C PHE A 69 27.91 26.71 -1.75
N VAL A 70 28.50 26.81 -2.94
CA VAL A 70 28.14 25.98 -4.10
C VAL A 70 28.94 24.69 -4.05
N TYR A 71 28.39 23.65 -3.41
CA TYR A 71 28.91 22.29 -3.47
C TYR A 71 27.92 21.40 -4.22
N ASN A 72 28.43 20.72 -5.25
CA ASN A 72 27.80 19.64 -6.03
C ASN A 72 26.26 19.62 -5.99
N ARG A 73 25.61 20.15 -7.04
CA ARG A 73 24.20 20.57 -7.22
C ARG A 73 23.05 19.61 -6.83
N ILE A 74 23.30 18.55 -6.06
CA ILE A 74 22.32 17.53 -5.70
C ILE A 74 22.37 17.33 -4.18
N LYS A 75 21.32 17.76 -3.49
CA LYS A 75 21.01 17.28 -2.14
C LYS A 75 20.49 15.85 -2.28
N VAL A 76 21.29 14.87 -1.86
CA VAL A 76 20.84 13.48 -1.77
C VAL A 76 20.31 13.28 -0.36
N THR A 77 18.99 13.17 -0.23
CA THR A 77 18.33 12.61 0.95
C THR A 77 18.13 11.12 0.72
N GLU A 78 18.09 10.33 1.79
CA GLU A 78 17.94 8.88 1.70
C GLU A 78 16.50 8.53 1.30
N ASP A 79 15.71 7.98 2.22
CA ASP A 79 14.35 7.53 1.93
C ASP A 79 13.28 8.59 2.21
N GLU A 80 13.52 9.44 3.21
CA GLU A 80 12.55 10.41 3.72
C GLU A 80 13.22 11.73 4.09
N GLU A 81 12.52 12.82 3.81
CA GLU A 81 12.87 14.16 4.25
C GLU A 81 11.63 14.84 4.83
N ILE A 82 11.75 15.40 6.03
CA ILE A 82 10.70 16.15 6.70
C ILE A 82 11.16 17.61 6.81
N LEU A 83 10.36 18.53 6.28
CA LEU A 83 10.61 19.96 6.34
C LEU A 83 9.70 20.58 7.40
N SER A 84 10.30 20.92 8.54
CA SER A 84 9.67 21.55 9.71
C SER A 84 10.77 22.00 10.68
N SER A 85 10.38 22.57 11.83
CA SER A 85 11.30 22.87 12.92
C SER A 85 11.99 21.59 13.41
N SER A 86 13.32 21.61 13.55
CA SER A 86 14.11 20.45 13.98
C SER A 86 15.30 20.87 14.84
N ILE A 87 15.80 19.94 15.63
CA ILE A 87 17.08 20.07 16.34
C ILE A 87 17.93 18.81 16.13
N LYS A 88 19.24 18.98 16.29
CA LYS A 88 20.16 17.86 16.47
C LYS A 88 20.48 17.73 17.95
N ILE A 89 20.44 16.52 18.50
CA ILE A 89 20.73 16.27 19.91
C ILE A 89 22.24 16.33 20.16
N ALA A 90 22.71 17.27 20.98
CA ALA A 90 24.11 17.35 21.41
C ALA A 90 24.40 16.38 22.57
N SER A 91 23.49 16.34 23.54
CA SER A 91 23.50 15.41 24.68
C SER A 91 22.11 15.30 25.29
N PHE A 92 21.90 14.30 26.13
CA PHE A 92 20.66 14.13 26.88
C PHE A 92 20.95 13.52 28.26
N ILE A 93 20.06 13.76 29.22
CA ILE A 93 20.11 13.23 30.57
C ILE A 93 18.80 12.49 30.84
N ASP A 94 18.89 11.27 31.37
CA ASP A 94 17.73 10.54 31.88
C ASP A 94 17.33 11.11 33.25
N ASN A 95 16.07 11.57 33.36
CA ASN A 95 15.56 12.16 34.60
C ASN A 95 15.10 11.09 35.62
N GLY A 96 15.11 9.81 35.27
CA GLY A 96 14.72 8.70 36.13
C GLY A 96 13.20 8.54 36.34
N ASN A 97 12.39 9.35 35.66
CA ASN A 97 10.93 9.31 35.67
C ASN A 97 10.33 8.94 34.30
N GLY A 98 11.16 8.47 33.36
CA GLY A 98 10.77 8.15 31.99
C GLY A 98 10.84 9.32 31.01
N THR A 99 11.26 10.52 31.43
CA THR A 99 11.54 11.63 30.52
C THR A 99 13.03 11.93 30.44
N TYR A 100 13.43 12.63 29.38
CA TYR A 100 14.81 12.96 29.09
C TYR A 100 14.98 14.46 28.90
N ALA A 101 15.90 15.09 29.65
CA ALA A 101 16.32 16.45 29.36
C ALA A 101 17.29 16.44 28.18
N VAL A 102 16.91 17.07 27.08
CA VAL A 102 17.67 17.09 25.83
C VAL A 102 18.28 18.47 25.59
N TYR A 103 19.57 18.47 25.30
CA TYR A 103 20.33 19.67 24.97
C TYR A 103 20.56 19.73 23.45
N PRO A 104 19.97 20.71 22.75
CA PRO A 104 20.16 20.87 21.31
C PRO A 104 21.58 21.34 20.97
N ASP A 105 22.09 20.89 19.82
CA ASP A 105 23.32 21.37 19.19
C ASP A 105 23.03 22.72 18.50
N LEU A 106 23.00 23.79 19.29
CA LEU A 106 22.68 25.16 18.84
C LEU A 106 23.95 25.97 18.61
N ARG A 107 23.92 26.88 17.63
CA ARG A 107 24.99 27.87 17.45
C ARG A 107 24.76 29.06 18.36
N GLU A 108 25.82 29.84 18.57
CA GLU A 108 25.72 31.11 19.30
C GLU A 108 24.67 32.03 18.66
N GLY A 109 23.62 32.35 19.42
CA GLY A 109 22.49 33.18 18.97
C GLY A 109 21.30 32.41 18.41
N ASP A 110 21.40 31.09 18.22
CA ASP A 110 20.25 30.25 17.87
C ASP A 110 19.33 30.08 19.07
N ILE A 111 18.03 29.96 18.79
CA ILE A 111 17.00 29.62 19.77
C ILE A 111 16.48 28.22 19.47
N ASN A 112 16.24 27.40 20.50
CA ASN A 112 15.58 26.11 20.34
C ASN A 112 14.22 26.31 19.65
N PRO A 113 14.03 25.77 18.42
CA PRO A 113 12.83 26.01 17.62
C PRO A 113 11.64 25.13 18.03
N LEU A 114 11.87 24.18 18.95
CA LEU A 114 10.82 23.32 19.51
C LEU A 114 10.07 24.04 20.63
N ALA A 115 8.80 23.73 20.77
CA ALA A 115 7.92 24.30 21.78
C ALA A 115 7.20 23.20 22.56
N ASN A 116 6.60 23.56 23.70
CA ASN A 116 5.73 22.66 24.45
C ASN A 116 4.67 22.00 23.55
N ASP A 117 4.39 20.74 23.83
CA ASP A 117 3.43 19.88 23.15
C ASP A 117 3.75 19.56 21.67
N ASP A 118 4.95 19.85 21.18
CA ASP A 118 5.37 19.43 19.86
C ASP A 118 5.44 17.89 19.78
N LEU A 119 4.86 17.33 18.72
CA LEU A 119 5.02 15.92 18.35
C LEU A 119 6.29 15.80 17.50
N LEU A 120 7.25 15.01 17.96
CA LEU A 120 8.60 14.95 17.39
C LEU A 120 8.92 13.55 16.90
N VAL A 121 9.48 13.46 15.69
CA VAL A 121 9.99 12.21 15.12
C VAL A 121 11.50 12.31 14.92
N GLY A 122 12.23 11.27 15.33
CA GLY A 122 13.63 11.08 15.01
C GLY A 122 13.85 9.75 14.29
N TYR A 123 14.85 9.69 13.43
CA TYR A 123 15.30 8.44 12.83
C TYR A 123 16.66 8.07 13.43
N TYR A 124 16.78 6.83 13.92
CA TYR A 124 18.02 6.32 14.50
C TYR A 124 18.43 4.99 13.86
N HIS A 125 19.69 4.89 13.43
CA HIS A 125 20.30 3.63 13.00
C HIS A 125 20.81 2.85 14.21
N ASN A 126 20.19 1.72 14.51
CA ASN A 126 20.78 0.75 15.44
C ASN A 126 21.66 -0.25 14.65
N PRO A 127 22.98 -0.31 14.87
CA PRO A 127 23.87 -1.23 14.17
C PRO A 127 23.51 -2.72 14.35
N ALA A 128 22.70 -3.06 15.37
CA ALA A 128 22.27 -4.43 15.66
C ALA A 128 21.00 -4.87 14.88
N ASN A 129 20.31 -3.97 14.17
CA ASN A 129 19.08 -4.30 13.44
C ASN A 129 19.38 -4.80 12.02
N SER A 130 19.24 -6.10 11.80
CA SER A 130 19.57 -6.76 10.51
C SER A 130 18.43 -6.77 9.48
N GLY A 131 17.40 -5.92 9.61
CA GLY A 131 16.22 -5.96 8.74
C GLY A 131 15.43 -4.67 8.55
N VAL A 132 15.69 -3.62 9.34
CA VAL A 132 15.09 -2.28 9.17
C VAL A 132 16.23 -1.26 9.29
N ILE A 133 16.42 -0.43 8.27
CA ILE A 133 17.59 0.47 8.17
C ILE A 133 17.55 1.55 9.27
N TYR A 134 16.37 1.98 9.72
CA TYR A 134 16.17 2.98 10.78
C TYR A 134 15.03 2.58 11.72
N ALA A 135 15.16 2.86 13.02
CA ALA A 135 14.05 2.85 13.96
C ALA A 135 13.46 4.26 14.08
N ILE A 136 12.14 4.39 13.91
CA ILE A 136 11.42 5.65 14.14
C ILE A 136 11.27 5.83 15.65
N GLN A 137 11.80 6.94 16.15
CA GLN A 137 11.68 7.38 17.54
C GLN A 137 10.60 8.47 17.60
N LYS A 138 9.63 8.34 18.50
CA LYS A 138 8.52 9.28 18.66
C LYS A 138 8.59 9.91 20.06
N PHE A 139 8.43 11.23 20.14
CA PHE A 139 8.48 11.97 21.41
C PHE A 139 7.40 13.05 21.48
N LEU A 140 6.94 13.33 22.68
CA LEU A 140 6.24 14.57 23.02
C LEU A 140 7.24 15.53 23.66
N ALA A 141 7.28 16.77 23.18
CA ALA A 141 8.10 17.82 23.76
C ALA A 141 7.38 18.50 24.92
N LEU A 142 8.08 18.69 26.02
CA LEU A 142 7.58 19.38 27.21
C LEU A 142 8.55 20.51 27.57
N ASP A 143 8.00 21.62 28.06
CA ASP A 143 8.81 22.73 28.55
C ASP A 143 9.77 22.27 29.67
N ASP A 144 11.03 22.67 29.55
CA ASP A 144 12.00 22.50 30.63
C ASP A 144 11.91 23.72 31.57
N PRO A 145 11.48 23.56 32.83
CA PRO A 145 11.45 24.65 33.79
C PRO A 145 12.85 25.24 34.09
N ASN A 146 13.93 24.58 33.68
CA ASN A 146 15.32 25.06 33.79
C ASN A 146 15.88 25.58 32.45
N SER A 147 15.03 26.09 31.55
CA SER A 147 15.34 26.47 30.15
C SER A 147 16.42 27.56 29.95
N GLU A 148 17.16 27.98 30.98
CA GLU A 148 18.28 28.93 30.84
C GLU A 148 19.33 28.44 29.82
N ASN A 149 19.42 27.12 29.61
CA ASN A 149 20.30 26.48 28.64
C ASN A 149 19.60 26.04 27.34
N GLN A 150 18.37 26.51 27.10
CA GLN A 150 17.55 26.15 25.95
C GLN A 150 17.30 24.64 25.76
N SER A 151 17.39 23.87 26.85
CA SER A 151 17.00 22.46 26.88
C SER A 151 15.50 22.28 26.71
N ILE A 152 15.11 21.07 26.29
CA ILE A 152 13.71 20.65 26.20
C ILE A 152 13.56 19.27 26.82
N ILE A 153 12.45 19.02 27.49
CA ILE A 153 12.16 17.69 28.03
C ILE A 153 11.46 16.89 26.94
N LEU A 154 11.95 15.68 26.67
CA LEU A 154 11.29 14.73 25.78
C LEU A 154 10.65 13.61 26.60
N GLU A 155 9.36 13.40 26.39
CA GLU A 155 8.63 12.22 26.83
C GLU A 155 8.55 11.22 25.67
N PRO A 156 9.24 10.07 25.74
CA PRO A 156 9.21 9.08 24.68
C PRO A 156 7.87 8.36 24.58
N VAL A 157 7.53 7.97 23.35
CA VAL A 157 6.33 7.16 23.06
C VAL A 157 6.76 5.72 22.85
N GLY A 158 6.21 4.81 23.66
CA GLY A 158 6.58 3.39 23.65
C GLY A 158 8.04 3.17 24.04
N ASP A 159 8.77 2.34 23.28
CA ASP A 159 10.18 2.02 23.52
C ASP A 159 11.16 3.05 22.92
N SER A 160 10.69 4.27 22.66
CA SER A 160 11.51 5.31 22.03
C SER A 160 12.59 5.83 22.99
N LEU A 161 13.77 6.17 22.47
CA LEU A 161 14.89 6.73 23.23
C LEU A 161 15.59 7.84 22.45
N PRO A 162 15.98 8.94 23.10
CA PRO A 162 16.85 9.93 22.48
C PRO A 162 18.26 9.36 22.29
N TYR A 163 18.93 9.76 21.21
CA TYR A 163 20.31 9.38 20.94
C TYR A 163 21.15 10.61 20.60
N GLN A 164 22.41 10.60 21.02
CA GLN A 164 23.34 11.65 20.65
C GLN A 164 23.47 11.72 19.12
N HIS A 165 23.47 12.94 18.59
CA HIS A 165 23.50 13.28 17.15
C HIS A 165 22.25 12.91 16.35
N MET A 166 21.22 12.34 16.97
CA MET A 166 19.93 12.16 16.30
C MET A 166 19.32 13.52 15.96
N ILE A 167 18.75 13.62 14.76
CA ILE A 167 17.92 14.76 14.37
C ILE A 167 16.48 14.41 14.71
N ILE A 168 15.82 15.27 15.48
CA ILE A 168 14.39 15.19 15.75
C ILE A 168 13.70 16.38 15.11
N VAL A 169 12.54 16.12 14.50
CA VAL A 169 11.78 17.10 13.72
C VAL A 169 10.33 17.10 14.17
N ARG A 170 9.76 18.30 14.26
CA ARG A 170 8.34 18.50 14.59
C ARG A 170 7.46 18.05 13.43
N VAL A 171 6.53 17.16 13.73
CA VAL A 171 5.50 16.69 12.80
C VAL A 171 4.09 17.10 13.21
N GLY A 172 3.93 17.78 14.35
CA GLY A 172 2.65 18.30 14.81
C GLY A 172 2.76 18.96 16.17
N ASN A 173 1.63 19.37 16.74
CA ASN A 173 1.54 19.88 18.11
C ASN A 173 0.15 19.58 18.68
N VAL A 174 0.06 19.18 19.94
CA VAL A 174 -1.22 18.75 20.55
C VAL A 174 -2.24 19.89 20.62
N HIS A 175 -1.80 21.14 20.80
CA HIS A 175 -2.69 22.27 21.07
C HIS A 175 -2.53 23.44 20.08
N ASP A 176 -1.30 23.78 19.70
CA ASP A 176 -1.02 24.92 18.83
C ASP A 176 -1.28 24.58 17.36
N THR A 177 -2.39 25.09 16.82
CA THR A 177 -2.82 24.82 15.44
C THR A 177 -1.83 25.31 14.39
N ASP A 178 -1.06 26.36 14.66
CA ASP A 178 -0.08 26.88 13.70
C ASP A 178 1.15 25.95 13.59
N ARG A 179 1.29 25.02 14.54
CA ARG A 179 2.38 24.04 14.62
C ARG A 179 1.97 22.63 14.20
N GLN A 180 0.74 22.45 13.73
CA GLN A 180 0.15 21.17 13.33
C GLN A 180 0.41 20.77 11.87
N SER A 181 1.27 21.51 11.17
CA SER A 181 1.61 21.28 9.77
C SER A 181 3.10 20.99 9.55
N PHE A 182 3.37 20.15 8.55
CA PHE A 182 4.72 19.85 8.07
C PHE A 182 4.68 19.35 6.61
N ILE A 183 5.84 19.37 5.95
CA ILE A 183 6.00 18.80 4.60
C ILE A 183 6.89 17.56 4.68
N ARG A 184 6.52 16.51 3.96
CA ARG A 184 7.30 15.27 3.84
C ARG A 184 7.58 14.95 2.39
N ILE A 185 8.84 14.73 2.04
CA ILE A 185 9.28 14.28 0.73
C ILE A 185 9.76 12.84 0.89
N SER A 186 9.13 11.92 0.17
CA SER A 186 9.44 10.48 0.25
C SER A 186 9.86 9.95 -1.11
N SER A 187 11.07 9.41 -1.19
CA SER A 187 11.54 8.68 -2.37
C SER A 187 10.88 7.30 -2.47
N ARG A 188 10.42 6.75 -1.33
CA ARG A 188 9.72 5.45 -1.25
C ARG A 188 8.38 5.47 -1.96
N THR A 189 7.59 6.52 -1.75
CA THR A 189 6.30 6.72 -2.43
C THR A 189 6.40 7.61 -3.67
N ASN A 190 7.56 8.22 -3.91
CA ASN A 190 7.78 9.16 -5.01
C ASN A 190 6.78 10.34 -4.97
N CYS A 191 6.56 10.87 -3.78
CA CYS A 191 5.60 11.93 -3.48
C CYS A 191 6.16 12.97 -2.50
N GLN A 192 5.63 14.19 -2.62
CA GLN A 192 5.68 15.23 -1.61
C GLN A 192 4.30 15.36 -0.97
N TYR A 193 4.26 15.39 0.35
CA TYR A 193 3.04 15.46 1.16
C TYR A 193 3.03 16.73 1.97
N PHE A 194 1.90 17.41 1.98
CA PHE A 194 1.63 18.55 2.84
C PHE A 194 0.61 18.09 3.88
N TYR A 195 1.05 18.01 5.13
CA TYR A 195 0.23 17.61 6.26
C TYR A 195 -0.28 18.85 7.00
N ASP A 196 -1.49 18.76 7.55
CA ASP A 196 -2.09 19.78 8.39
C ASP A 196 -3.07 19.15 9.40
N GLY A 197 -3.24 19.77 10.56
CA GLY A 197 -4.12 19.28 11.62
C GLY A 197 -3.57 18.08 12.40
N ILE A 198 -2.24 17.94 12.50
CA ILE A 198 -1.57 16.86 13.23
C ILE A 198 -1.51 17.17 14.73
N ASN A 199 -2.59 16.88 15.44
CA ASN A 199 -2.75 17.13 16.88
C ASN A 199 -2.54 15.89 17.77
N SER A 200 -2.29 14.72 17.17
CA SER A 200 -2.00 13.48 17.89
C SER A 200 -1.21 12.50 17.02
N TRP A 201 -0.75 11.39 17.59
CA TRP A 201 -0.12 10.32 16.81
C TRP A 201 -1.12 9.59 15.91
N GLU A 202 -2.38 9.51 16.30
CA GLU A 202 -3.46 9.00 15.45
C GLU A 202 -3.69 9.92 14.24
N ALA A 203 -3.65 11.25 14.43
CA ALA A 203 -3.75 12.22 13.34
C ALA A 203 -2.55 12.17 12.38
N TYR A 204 -1.35 11.86 12.90
CA TYR A 204 -0.16 11.63 12.07
C TYR A 204 -0.34 10.46 11.09
N ASP A 205 -1.01 9.39 11.53
CA ASP A 205 -1.27 8.21 10.72
C ASP A 205 -2.58 8.30 9.90
N ASP A 206 -3.42 9.35 10.10
CA ASP A 206 -4.70 9.55 9.37
C ASP A 206 -4.47 10.17 7.97
N PRO A 207 -4.88 9.48 6.88
CA PRO A 207 -4.83 10.04 5.53
C PRO A 207 -5.55 11.38 5.35
N LYS A 208 -6.57 11.71 6.16
CA LYS A 208 -7.33 12.98 6.08
C LYS A 208 -6.52 14.20 6.47
N CYS A 209 -5.45 14.01 7.23
CA CYS A 209 -4.54 15.09 7.60
C CYS A 209 -3.53 15.40 6.48
N VAL A 210 -3.52 14.63 5.39
CA VAL A 210 -2.79 14.97 4.16
C VAL A 210 -3.63 15.93 3.32
N LYS A 211 -3.23 17.20 3.26
CA LYS A 211 -3.94 18.26 2.52
C LYS A 211 -3.52 18.40 1.09
N CYS A 212 -2.28 18.03 0.76
CA CYS A 212 -1.82 18.04 -0.63
C CYS A 212 -0.80 16.94 -0.87
N VAL A 213 -0.87 16.32 -2.05
CA VAL A 213 0.11 15.34 -2.53
C VAL A 213 0.57 15.73 -3.93
N LEU A 214 1.88 15.84 -4.13
CA LEU A 214 2.50 16.05 -5.43
C LEU A 214 3.37 14.84 -5.77
N GLY A 215 3.07 14.12 -6.85
CA GLY A 215 3.88 12.98 -7.30
C GLY A 215 3.07 11.76 -7.71
N LYS A 216 3.71 10.59 -7.72
CA LYS A 216 3.08 9.32 -8.11
C LYS A 216 2.38 8.71 -6.90
N ALA A 217 1.18 9.19 -6.59
CA ALA A 217 0.40 8.70 -5.47
C ALA A 217 -0.19 7.31 -5.79
N ASP A 218 0.61 6.26 -5.66
CA ASP A 218 0.12 4.89 -5.54
C ASP A 218 0.36 4.39 -4.11
N ILE A 219 -0.64 3.67 -3.58
CA ILE A 219 -0.61 2.85 -2.36
C ILE A 219 -0.90 3.62 -1.05
N GLY A 220 -2.17 3.57 -0.59
CA GLY A 220 -2.50 3.63 0.84
C GLY A 220 -3.18 4.90 1.40
N LEU A 221 -3.11 6.04 0.71
CA LEU A 221 -3.65 7.33 1.18
C LEU A 221 -4.88 7.82 0.39
N ILE A 222 -5.59 6.92 -0.28
CA ILE A 222 -6.83 7.26 -0.97
C ILE A 222 -7.93 7.41 0.09
N PRO A 223 -8.55 8.60 0.23
CA PRO A 223 -9.71 8.74 1.11
C PRO A 223 -10.80 7.75 0.73
N ALA A 224 -11.50 7.15 1.70
CA ALA A 224 -12.50 6.11 1.44
C ALA A 224 -13.56 6.50 0.39
N TRP A 225 -13.90 7.79 0.28
CA TRP A 225 -14.85 8.31 -0.71
C TRP A 225 -14.32 8.27 -2.15
N ALA A 226 -13.00 8.33 -2.36
CA ALA A 226 -12.39 8.34 -3.68
C ALA A 226 -12.19 6.92 -4.26
N VAL A 227 -12.26 5.89 -3.42
CA VAL A 227 -12.10 4.47 -3.80
C VAL A 227 -13.17 4.03 -4.82
N SER A 228 -14.41 4.52 -4.70
CA SER A 228 -15.50 4.17 -5.61
C SER A 228 -15.39 4.85 -6.98
N VAL A 229 -14.71 6.00 -7.07
CA VAL A 229 -14.58 6.80 -8.29
C VAL A 229 -13.40 6.34 -9.16
N ILE A 230 -12.31 5.87 -8.55
CA ILE A 230 -11.05 5.54 -9.25
C ILE A 230 -10.93 4.07 -9.67
N GLY A 231 -11.80 3.18 -9.17
CA GLY A 231 -11.85 1.77 -9.56
C GLY A 231 -10.49 1.05 -9.43
N SER A 232 -10.00 0.46 -10.52
CA SER A 232 -8.77 -0.34 -10.59
C SER A 232 -7.53 0.39 -11.11
N VAL A 233 -7.56 1.73 -11.23
CA VAL A 233 -6.46 2.49 -11.84
C VAL A 233 -5.28 2.56 -10.87
N LYS A 234 -4.21 1.80 -11.16
CA LYS A 234 -3.02 1.66 -10.30
C LYS A 234 -1.91 2.70 -10.54
N ARG A 235 -2.21 3.83 -11.21
CA ARG A 235 -1.29 4.97 -11.40
C ARG A 235 -2.10 6.25 -11.61
N TRP A 236 -2.00 7.20 -10.69
CA TRP A 236 -2.60 8.53 -10.84
C TRP A 236 -1.56 9.64 -10.65
N PHE A 237 -1.68 10.69 -11.46
CA PHE A 237 -1.07 12.00 -11.21
C PHE A 237 -2.23 12.98 -10.99
N GLY A 238 -2.57 13.25 -9.72
CA GLY A 238 -3.69 14.10 -9.36
C GLY A 238 -3.27 15.15 -8.33
N LEU A 239 -3.78 16.38 -8.48
CA LEU A 239 -3.72 17.40 -7.43
C LEU A 239 -4.94 17.19 -6.53
N ILE A 240 -4.72 16.69 -5.32
CA ILE A 240 -5.72 16.66 -4.25
C ILE A 240 -5.37 17.83 -3.34
N ALA A 241 -6.22 18.86 -3.27
CA ALA A 241 -6.01 19.97 -2.36
C ALA A 241 -7.33 20.61 -1.94
N ASP A 242 -7.41 21.04 -0.67
CA ASP A 242 -8.52 21.84 -0.17
C ASP A 242 -8.37 23.30 -0.64
N GLY A 243 -9.43 23.87 -1.21
CA GLY A 243 -9.44 25.30 -1.60
C GLY A 243 -8.55 25.65 -2.80
N VAL A 244 -8.51 24.81 -3.83
CA VAL A 244 -7.67 25.06 -5.02
C VAL A 244 -8.16 26.27 -5.82
N ILE A 245 -7.34 27.33 -5.86
CA ILE A 245 -7.54 28.45 -6.78
C ILE A 245 -6.71 28.22 -8.03
N LEU A 246 -7.38 27.81 -9.10
CA LEU A 246 -6.78 27.59 -10.42
C LEU A 246 -6.92 28.87 -11.27
N ARG A 247 -5.81 29.49 -11.67
CA ARG A 247 -5.79 30.74 -12.47
C ARG A 247 -5.18 30.49 -13.85
N GLY A 248 -5.93 30.78 -14.91
CA GLY A 248 -5.49 30.62 -16.31
C GLY A 248 -6.59 30.03 -17.21
N THR A 249 -6.24 29.72 -18.45
CA THR A 249 -7.11 28.98 -19.39
C THR A 249 -6.83 27.48 -19.24
N PHE A 250 -7.87 26.69 -18.98
CA PHE A 250 -7.77 25.24 -18.88
C PHE A 250 -8.35 24.59 -20.13
N VAL A 251 -7.62 23.65 -20.72
CA VAL A 251 -8.09 22.86 -21.86
C VAL A 251 -8.40 21.46 -21.36
N LEU A 252 -9.67 21.09 -21.41
CA LEU A 252 -10.10 19.72 -21.16
C LEU A 252 -9.88 18.92 -22.45
N GLN A 253 -9.09 17.85 -22.37
CA GLN A 253 -8.85 16.95 -23.50
C GLN A 253 -9.14 15.52 -23.08
N SER A 254 -9.97 14.85 -23.85
CA SER A 254 -10.10 13.39 -23.83
C SER A 254 -9.30 12.87 -25.03
N SER A 255 -8.34 11.97 -24.78
CA SER A 255 -7.65 11.21 -25.83
C SER A 255 -7.10 12.06 -27.00
N ASN A 256 -6.38 13.15 -26.69
CA ASN A 256 -5.76 14.09 -27.66
C ASN A 256 -6.73 14.88 -28.55
N LYS A 257 -8.01 14.99 -28.17
CA LYS A 257 -8.99 15.87 -28.81
C LYS A 257 -9.45 16.93 -27.83
N THR A 258 -9.66 18.16 -28.31
CA THR A 258 -10.33 19.17 -27.49
C THR A 258 -11.81 18.82 -27.38
N VAL A 259 -12.47 19.25 -26.30
CA VAL A 259 -13.91 19.03 -26.10
C VAL A 259 -14.74 19.51 -27.31
N GLU A 260 -14.32 20.59 -27.96
CA GLU A 260 -14.96 21.12 -29.17
C GLU A 260 -14.90 20.13 -30.35
N THR A 261 -13.82 19.35 -30.47
CA THR A 261 -13.64 18.35 -31.53
C THR A 261 -14.41 17.05 -31.23
N GLU A 262 -14.66 16.73 -29.96
CA GLU A 262 -15.52 15.60 -29.58
C GLU A 262 -17.03 15.92 -29.70
N LEU A 263 -17.41 17.20 -29.69
CA LEU A 263 -18.79 17.67 -29.83
C LEU A 263 -19.19 18.00 -31.28
N GLU A 264 -18.23 18.03 -32.22
CA GLU A 264 -18.50 18.28 -33.64
C GLU A 264 -19.29 17.11 -34.26
N GLY A 265 -20.56 17.34 -34.58
CA GLY A 265 -21.46 16.33 -35.19
C GLY A 265 -22.38 15.59 -34.21
N VAL A 266 -22.35 15.92 -32.92
CA VAL A 266 -23.28 15.40 -31.92
C VAL A 266 -24.38 16.44 -31.68
N ASN A 267 -25.62 16.13 -32.08
CA ASN A 267 -26.77 17.02 -31.92
C ASN A 267 -27.29 16.94 -30.46
N THR A 268 -26.41 17.25 -29.51
CA THR A 268 -26.67 17.12 -28.07
C THR A 268 -26.61 18.50 -27.45
N THR A 269 -27.76 18.92 -26.91
CA THR A 269 -27.94 20.12 -26.11
C THR A 269 -26.94 20.18 -24.96
N ILE A 270 -26.62 21.39 -24.50
CA ILE A 270 -25.82 21.73 -23.31
C ILE A 270 -26.05 20.78 -22.10
N THR A 271 -27.25 20.22 -21.99
CA THR A 271 -27.68 19.20 -21.03
C THR A 271 -26.79 17.93 -20.95
N ASP A 272 -26.12 17.55 -22.04
CA ASP A 272 -25.22 16.37 -22.03
C ASP A 272 -23.83 16.67 -21.45
N ILE A 273 -23.47 17.95 -21.34
CA ILE A 273 -22.25 18.39 -20.63
C ILE A 273 -22.55 18.55 -19.12
N GLU A 274 -23.77 18.94 -18.77
CA GLU A 274 -24.27 19.01 -17.38
C GLU A 274 -24.27 17.64 -16.67
N THR A 275 -24.41 16.53 -17.39
CA THR A 275 -24.45 15.19 -16.78
C THR A 275 -23.09 14.57 -16.46
N ARG A 276 -21.99 15.12 -16.99
CA ARG A 276 -20.61 14.64 -16.70
C ARG A 276 -19.83 15.54 -15.75
N PHE A 277 -20.35 16.73 -15.46
CA PHE A 277 -19.97 17.51 -14.30
C PHE A 277 -20.97 17.19 -13.18
N GLU A 278 -20.56 16.43 -12.16
CA GLU A 278 -21.37 16.29 -10.94
C GLU A 278 -21.27 17.59 -10.11
N VAL A 279 -21.76 18.71 -10.66
CA VAL A 279 -22.12 19.86 -9.84
C VAL A 279 -23.39 19.44 -9.12
N LYS A 280 -23.33 19.27 -7.80
CA LYS A 280 -24.52 19.05 -6.96
C LYS A 280 -25.38 20.32 -6.97
N GLU A 281 -26.17 20.48 -8.03
CA GLU A 281 -27.07 21.59 -8.30
C GLU A 281 -28.25 21.70 -7.31
N GLY A 282 -28.27 20.89 -6.25
CA GLY A 282 -29.25 20.99 -5.17
C GLY A 282 -29.05 22.19 -4.24
N GLN A 283 -27.85 22.78 -4.16
CA GLN A 283 -27.59 23.88 -3.22
C GLN A 283 -27.85 25.28 -3.81
N ILE A 284 -27.75 25.45 -5.12
CA ILE A 284 -27.95 26.76 -5.77
C ILE A 284 -29.45 27.01 -6.01
N ALA A 285 -30.20 26.02 -6.52
CA ALA A 285 -31.63 26.19 -6.80
C ALA A 285 -32.50 26.38 -5.53
N ALA A 286 -32.12 25.76 -4.40
CA ALA A 286 -32.81 25.93 -3.12
C ALA A 286 -32.57 27.32 -2.51
N SER A 287 -31.34 27.83 -2.61
CA SER A 287 -30.96 29.14 -2.07
C SER A 287 -31.63 30.29 -2.83
N VAL A 288 -31.81 30.17 -4.15
CA VAL A 288 -32.50 31.19 -4.98
C VAL A 288 -34.00 31.22 -4.68
N LYS A 289 -34.68 30.06 -4.58
CA LYS A 289 -36.11 30.02 -4.20
C LYS A 289 -36.39 30.56 -2.80
N GLN A 290 -35.46 30.34 -1.87
CA GLN A 290 -35.58 30.86 -0.51
C GLN A 290 -35.39 32.39 -0.48
N ALA A 291 -34.44 32.93 -1.25
CA ALA A 291 -34.23 34.37 -1.39
C ALA A 291 -35.43 35.09 -2.04
N GLU A 292 -36.03 34.50 -3.08
CA GLU A 292 -37.26 35.03 -3.70
C GLU A 292 -38.44 35.04 -2.71
N LYS A 293 -38.59 33.97 -1.92
CA LYS A 293 -39.66 33.86 -0.91
C LYS A 293 -39.52 34.92 0.20
N TYR A 294 -38.30 35.19 0.66
CA TYR A 294 -38.05 36.23 1.65
C TYR A 294 -38.26 37.66 1.10
N ALA A 295 -37.95 37.90 -0.18
CA ALA A 295 -38.20 39.19 -0.82
C ALA A 295 -39.71 39.49 -0.97
N THR A 296 -40.52 38.48 -1.29
CA THR A 296 -41.98 38.65 -1.40
C THR A 296 -42.65 38.87 -0.04
N SER A 297 -42.27 38.10 1.00
CA SER A 297 -42.83 38.27 2.35
C SER A 297 -42.48 39.60 3.03
N ALA A 298 -41.35 40.22 2.66
CA ALA A 298 -40.98 41.55 3.16
C ALA A 298 -41.80 42.68 2.51
N SER A 299 -42.25 42.50 1.26
CA SER A 299 -43.07 43.47 0.53
C SER A 299 -44.53 43.48 0.99
N ASP A 300 -45.10 42.32 1.32
CA ASP A 300 -46.52 42.20 1.71
C ASP A 300 -46.79 42.71 3.14
N ASN A 301 -45.81 42.59 4.06
CA ASN A 301 -45.98 43.00 5.47
C ASN A 301 -45.98 44.51 5.72
N ALA A 302 -45.58 45.34 4.76
CA ALA A 302 -45.62 46.80 4.90
C ALA A 302 -47.02 47.40 4.67
N GLY A 303 -47.91 46.71 3.95
CA GLY A 303 -49.25 47.21 3.61
C GLY A 303 -50.34 46.95 4.66
N PHE A 304 -50.23 45.86 5.43
CA PHE A 304 -51.29 45.44 6.37
C PHE A 304 -51.33 46.20 7.71
N ALA A 305 -50.31 47.00 8.03
CA ALA A 305 -50.23 47.72 9.30
C ALA A 305 -51.12 48.96 9.38
N ASP A 306 -51.43 49.61 8.24
CA ASP A 306 -52.21 50.87 8.21
C ASP A 306 -53.74 50.65 8.22
N GLU A 307 -54.24 49.51 7.74
CA GLU A 307 -55.68 49.23 7.69
C GLU A 307 -56.22 48.66 9.01
N ALA A 308 -55.41 47.90 9.75
CA ALA A 308 -55.80 47.28 11.02
C ALA A 308 -56.05 48.30 12.16
N ALA A 309 -55.32 49.43 12.15
CA ALA A 309 -55.46 50.48 13.15
C ALA A 309 -56.81 51.23 13.07
N ASN A 310 -57.37 51.36 11.86
CA ASN A 310 -58.64 52.07 11.64
C ASN A 310 -59.87 51.21 11.96
N ALA A 311 -59.79 49.88 11.81
CA ALA A 311 -60.89 48.97 12.12
C ALA A 311 -61.13 48.78 13.64
N ALA A 312 -60.06 48.80 14.44
CA ALA A 312 -60.14 48.58 15.89
C ALA A 312 -60.92 49.69 16.63
N THR A 313 -60.87 50.94 16.13
CA THR A 313 -61.56 52.09 16.73
C THR A 313 -63.08 52.04 16.50
N GLY A 314 -63.54 51.44 15.40
CA GLY A 314 -64.97 51.28 15.10
C GLY A 314 -65.66 50.24 15.98
N ILE A 315 -64.98 49.12 16.29
CA ILE A 315 -65.52 48.00 17.07
C ILE A 315 -65.82 48.41 18.52
N LEU A 316 -64.99 49.29 19.11
CA LEU A 316 -65.12 49.71 20.51
C LEU A 316 -66.43 50.46 20.80
N ASN A 317 -66.96 51.19 19.82
CA ASN A 317 -68.21 51.95 19.97
C ASN A 317 -69.44 51.03 19.92
N THR A 318 -69.40 49.95 19.12
CA THR A 318 -70.49 48.98 19.00
C THR A 318 -70.65 48.09 20.24
N VAL A 319 -69.57 47.87 21.00
CA VAL A 319 -69.58 47.05 22.22
C VAL A 319 -70.39 47.71 23.35
N LYS A 320 -70.32 49.03 23.49
CA LYS A 320 -71.07 49.77 24.53
C LYS A 320 -72.58 49.75 24.34
N GLU A 321 -73.05 49.69 23.09
CA GLU A 321 -74.49 49.60 22.77
C GLU A 321 -75.06 48.20 23.02
N ARG A 322 -74.23 47.14 22.91
CA ARG A 322 -74.64 45.75 23.15
C ARG A 322 -74.80 45.43 24.65
N GLU A 323 -74.09 46.11 25.53
CA GLU A 323 -74.14 45.90 26.99
C GLU A 323 -75.54 46.22 27.57
N ALA A 324 -76.22 47.25 27.05
CA ALA A 324 -77.60 47.59 27.42
C ALA A 324 -78.64 46.56 26.93
N SER A 325 -78.34 45.83 25.85
CA SER A 325 -79.22 44.80 25.26
C SER A 325 -79.14 43.46 26.02
N ILE A 326 -78.04 43.21 26.73
CA ILE A 326 -77.80 41.97 27.49
C ILE A 326 -78.72 41.88 28.73
N ASN A 327 -79.03 43.01 29.39
CA ASN A 327 -79.90 43.04 30.57
C ASN A 327 -81.36 42.63 30.27
N ILE A 328 -81.85 42.87 29.05
CA ILE A 328 -83.19 42.43 28.58
C ILE A 328 -83.21 40.93 28.26
N THR A 329 -82.05 40.35 27.93
CA THR A 329 -81.92 38.95 27.50
C THR A 329 -81.90 38.00 28.71
N ALA A 330 -81.45 38.42 29.88
CA ALA A 330 -81.41 37.61 31.10
C ALA A 330 -82.79 37.12 31.57
N GLN A 331 -83.83 37.96 31.47
CA GLN A 331 -85.23 37.56 31.78
C GLN A 331 -85.82 36.60 30.73
N GLY A 332 -85.40 36.71 29.47
CA GLY A 332 -85.78 35.76 28.41
C GLY A 332 -85.08 34.41 28.53
N ILE A 333 -83.90 34.36 29.17
CA ILE A 333 -83.14 33.14 29.40
C ILE A 333 -83.83 32.26 30.46
N GLU A 334 -84.31 32.81 31.58
CA GLU A 334 -85.02 32.02 32.61
C GLU A 334 -86.28 31.33 32.07
N SER A 335 -87.06 31.99 31.20
CA SER A 335 -88.23 31.40 30.56
C SER A 335 -87.87 30.27 29.59
N LYS A 336 -86.78 30.42 28.83
CA LYS A 336 -86.30 29.37 27.92
C LYS A 336 -85.66 28.19 28.66
N VAL A 337 -85.07 28.41 29.83
CA VAL A 337 -84.50 27.33 30.66
C VAL A 337 -85.60 26.35 31.10
N GLY A 338 -86.78 26.83 31.52
CA GLY A 338 -87.90 25.95 31.87
C GLY A 338 -88.48 25.14 30.69
N GLU A 339 -88.51 25.73 29.49
CA GLU A 339 -88.87 25.00 28.26
C GLU A 339 -87.82 23.95 27.89
N ILE A 340 -86.53 24.27 28.09
CA ILE A 340 -85.41 23.35 27.86
C ILE A 340 -85.45 22.20 28.87
N GLU A 341 -85.74 22.43 30.16
CA GLU A 341 -85.86 21.36 31.16
C GLU A 341 -86.95 20.34 30.77
N THR A 342 -88.10 20.83 30.30
CA THR A 342 -89.20 19.96 29.83
C THR A 342 -88.82 19.17 28.58
N GLN A 343 -88.06 19.78 27.65
CA GLN A 343 -87.53 19.09 26.47
C GLN A 343 -86.40 18.12 26.79
N VAL A 344 -85.59 18.40 27.82
CA VAL A 344 -84.52 17.53 28.33
C VAL A 344 -85.12 16.30 28.99
N ASP A 345 -86.21 16.43 29.74
CA ASP A 345 -86.93 15.27 30.31
C ASP A 345 -87.50 14.37 29.20
N ALA A 346 -88.11 14.97 28.17
CA ALA A 346 -88.59 14.24 27.01
C ALA A 346 -87.43 13.57 26.24
N ALA A 347 -86.30 14.26 26.05
CA ALA A 347 -85.10 13.72 25.43
C ALA A 347 -84.47 12.60 26.27
N THR A 348 -84.51 12.69 27.59
CA THR A 348 -84.03 11.65 28.51
C THR A 348 -84.87 10.38 28.40
N GLY A 349 -86.20 10.50 28.32
CA GLY A 349 -87.08 9.37 28.04
C GLY A 349 -86.86 8.74 26.66
N ILE A 350 -86.52 9.54 25.65
CA ILE A 350 -86.12 9.05 24.32
C ILE A 350 -84.76 8.35 24.39
N LEU A 351 -83.77 8.90 25.10
CA LEU A 351 -82.45 8.31 25.27
C LEU A 351 -82.49 6.98 26.02
N GLN A 352 -83.38 6.83 27.00
CA GLN A 352 -83.59 5.56 27.70
C GLN A 352 -84.15 4.49 26.75
N ASN A 353 -85.14 4.84 25.93
CA ASN A 353 -85.66 3.94 24.87
C ASN A 353 -84.60 3.62 23.79
N ILE A 354 -83.76 4.59 23.42
CA ILE A 354 -82.64 4.38 22.49
C ILE A 354 -81.61 3.44 23.10
N SER A 355 -81.26 3.59 24.38
CA SER A 355 -80.29 2.74 25.08
C SER A 355 -80.78 1.29 25.21
N GLU A 356 -82.08 1.07 25.48
CA GLU A 356 -82.70 -0.25 25.48
C GLU A 356 -82.65 -0.89 24.08
N LYS A 357 -82.91 -0.10 23.02
CA LYS A 357 -82.78 -0.56 21.63
C LYS A 357 -81.33 -0.79 21.22
N GLU A 358 -80.39 0.05 21.64
CA GLU A 358 -78.96 -0.08 21.38
C GLU A 358 -78.42 -1.36 22.01
N THR A 359 -78.86 -1.69 23.23
CA THR A 359 -78.52 -2.97 23.87
C THR A 359 -79.01 -4.17 23.04
N SER A 360 -80.25 -4.13 22.54
CA SER A 360 -80.80 -5.18 21.67
C SER A 360 -80.10 -5.25 20.31
N ILE A 361 -79.72 -4.11 19.73
CA ILE A 361 -78.95 -4.02 18.47
C ILE A 361 -77.54 -4.56 18.69
N ASN A 362 -76.87 -4.22 19.78
CA ASN A 362 -75.51 -4.70 20.08
C ASN A 362 -75.50 -6.21 20.33
N GLN A 363 -76.47 -6.77 21.06
CA GLN A 363 -76.62 -8.22 21.18
C GLN A 363 -76.83 -8.91 19.82
N THR A 364 -77.60 -8.27 18.93
CA THR A 364 -77.83 -8.79 17.57
C THR A 364 -76.58 -8.65 16.69
N ALA A 365 -75.86 -7.53 16.80
CA ALA A 365 -74.64 -7.23 16.06
C ALA A 365 -73.47 -8.12 16.48
N GLU A 366 -73.31 -8.40 17.78
CA GLU A 366 -72.35 -9.37 18.31
C GLU A 366 -72.62 -10.78 17.79
N GLY A 367 -73.90 -11.18 17.74
CA GLY A 367 -74.32 -12.45 17.12
C GLY A 367 -74.00 -12.52 15.62
N PHE A 368 -74.25 -11.44 14.87
CA PHE A 368 -73.86 -11.34 13.46
C PHE A 368 -72.34 -11.35 13.28
N GLN A 369 -71.59 -10.63 14.10
CA GLN A 369 -70.13 -10.53 14.00
C GLN A 369 -69.45 -11.86 14.33
N SER A 370 -69.96 -12.60 15.31
CA SER A 370 -69.53 -13.96 15.64
C SER A 370 -69.79 -14.92 14.47
N THR A 371 -71.02 -14.91 13.94
CA THR A 371 -71.42 -15.78 12.80
C THR A 371 -70.64 -15.45 11.52
N VAL A 372 -70.45 -14.16 11.23
CA VAL A 372 -69.68 -13.69 10.07
C VAL A 372 -68.19 -14.00 10.24
N SER A 373 -67.62 -13.83 11.44
CA SER A 373 -66.21 -14.19 11.68
C SER A 373 -65.97 -15.68 11.52
N GLU A 374 -66.86 -16.53 12.03
CA GLU A 374 -66.76 -17.98 11.88
C GLU A 374 -66.95 -18.42 10.43
N THR A 375 -67.94 -17.85 9.72
CA THR A 375 -68.18 -18.14 8.30
C THR A 375 -67.03 -17.66 7.42
N THR A 376 -66.50 -16.46 7.68
CA THR A 376 -65.37 -15.88 6.93
C THR A 376 -64.10 -16.68 7.17
N LYS A 377 -63.81 -17.06 8.42
CA LYS A 377 -62.67 -17.91 8.75
C LYS A 377 -62.76 -19.26 8.04
N ASN A 378 -63.91 -19.94 8.10
CA ASN A 378 -64.10 -21.22 7.42
C ASN A 378 -63.99 -21.10 5.89
N ALA A 379 -64.47 -20.00 5.29
CA ALA A 379 -64.33 -19.75 3.86
C ALA A 379 -62.88 -19.42 3.44
N VAL A 380 -62.15 -18.65 4.26
CA VAL A 380 -60.74 -18.33 4.03
C VAL A 380 -59.87 -19.58 4.17
N ASP A 381 -60.07 -20.38 5.21
CA ASP A 381 -59.30 -21.62 5.42
C ASP A 381 -59.53 -22.63 4.27
N ALA A 382 -60.78 -22.72 3.77
CA ALA A 382 -61.10 -23.53 2.59
C ALA A 382 -60.48 -22.98 1.29
N ALA A 383 -60.47 -21.66 1.11
CA ALA A 383 -59.87 -21.02 -0.06
C ALA A 383 -58.34 -21.13 -0.08
N VAL A 384 -57.67 -20.95 1.08
CA VAL A 384 -56.22 -21.11 1.24
C VAL A 384 -55.81 -22.56 0.99
N SER A 385 -56.51 -23.53 1.58
CA SER A 385 -56.23 -24.96 1.36
C SER A 385 -56.42 -25.36 -0.12
N GLY A 386 -57.43 -24.79 -0.79
CA GLY A 386 -57.65 -25.00 -2.23
C GLY A 386 -56.59 -24.34 -3.12
N ALA A 387 -56.10 -23.15 -2.74
CA ALA A 387 -55.07 -22.43 -3.47
C ALA A 387 -53.70 -23.12 -3.36
N ASP A 388 -53.31 -23.59 -2.16
CA ASP A 388 -52.06 -24.32 -1.94
C ASP A 388 -52.03 -25.62 -2.76
N ALA A 389 -53.12 -26.41 -2.74
CA ALA A 389 -53.22 -27.62 -3.55
C ALA A 389 -53.13 -27.34 -5.07
N ALA A 390 -53.75 -26.26 -5.54
CA ALA A 390 -53.72 -25.88 -6.95
C ALA A 390 -52.37 -25.31 -7.42
N ILE A 391 -51.62 -24.62 -6.54
CA ILE A 391 -50.26 -24.14 -6.81
C ILE A 391 -49.29 -25.31 -6.89
N GLU A 392 -49.38 -26.26 -5.95
CA GLU A 392 -48.54 -27.46 -5.91
C GLU A 392 -48.73 -28.31 -7.18
N GLU A 393 -49.97 -28.49 -7.64
CA GLU A 393 -50.29 -29.22 -8.87
C GLU A 393 -49.77 -28.50 -10.14
N LYS A 394 -49.93 -27.17 -10.24
CA LYS A 394 -49.47 -26.40 -11.42
C LYS A 394 -47.95 -26.31 -11.53
N VAL A 395 -47.25 -26.07 -10.42
CA VAL A 395 -45.78 -25.99 -10.40
C VAL A 395 -45.17 -27.35 -10.70
N SER A 396 -45.70 -28.42 -10.10
CA SER A 396 -45.27 -29.80 -10.38
C SER A 396 -45.43 -30.16 -11.87
N THR A 397 -46.54 -29.76 -12.49
CA THR A 397 -46.82 -30.07 -13.90
C THR A 397 -45.92 -29.28 -14.88
N GLN A 398 -45.69 -27.98 -14.63
CA GLN A 398 -44.83 -27.14 -15.51
C GLN A 398 -43.33 -27.49 -15.42
N VAL A 399 -42.84 -27.81 -14.22
CA VAL A 399 -41.44 -28.24 -14.02
C VAL A 399 -41.22 -29.61 -14.66
N THR A 400 -42.19 -30.52 -14.56
CA THR A 400 -42.10 -31.86 -15.18
C THR A 400 -42.14 -31.83 -16.72
N GLN A 401 -42.87 -30.89 -17.32
CA GLN A 401 -42.88 -30.71 -18.78
C GLN A 401 -41.58 -30.07 -19.29
N SER A 402 -41.11 -28.99 -18.65
CA SER A 402 -39.87 -28.30 -19.05
C SER A 402 -38.63 -29.19 -18.88
N ALA A 403 -38.57 -30.00 -17.83
CA ALA A 403 -37.45 -30.92 -17.56
C ALA A 403 -37.40 -32.13 -18.51
N ARG A 404 -38.50 -32.49 -19.19
CA ARG A 404 -38.50 -33.56 -20.21
C ARG A 404 -38.06 -33.08 -21.59
N GLU A 405 -38.21 -31.79 -21.88
CA GLU A 405 -37.79 -31.20 -23.16
C GLU A 405 -36.30 -30.84 -23.18
N TRP A 406 -35.72 -30.53 -22.02
CA TRP A 406 -34.29 -30.29 -21.88
C TRP A 406 -33.64 -31.60 -21.46
N LYS A 407 -33.02 -32.33 -22.41
CA LYS A 407 -32.20 -33.53 -22.14
C LYS A 407 -30.95 -33.18 -21.31
N VAL A 408 -31.11 -32.72 -20.08
CA VAL A 408 -30.05 -32.70 -19.08
C VAL A 408 -30.30 -33.90 -18.18
N GLU A 409 -29.79 -35.05 -18.60
CA GLU A 409 -29.74 -36.24 -17.76
C GLU A 409 -28.79 -35.95 -16.59
N VAL A 410 -29.35 -35.59 -15.43
CA VAL A 410 -28.62 -35.61 -14.16
C VAL A 410 -28.55 -37.07 -13.73
N MET A 411 -27.59 -37.80 -14.29
CA MET A 411 -27.41 -39.20 -13.96
C MET A 411 -26.73 -39.35 -12.60
N GLY A 412 -27.51 -39.78 -11.61
CA GLY A 412 -27.04 -40.49 -10.42
C GLY A 412 -27.04 -39.67 -9.13
N ALA A 413 -27.80 -40.16 -8.15
CA ALA A 413 -27.52 -39.94 -6.74
C ALA A 413 -26.72 -41.14 -6.20
N ASP A 414 -25.86 -40.93 -5.21
CA ASP A 414 -25.16 -42.02 -4.52
C ASP A 414 -26.14 -42.91 -3.72
N ALA A 415 -25.65 -44.00 -3.14
CA ALA A 415 -26.48 -44.98 -2.43
C ALA A 415 -27.23 -44.40 -1.21
N GLU A 416 -26.80 -43.23 -0.71
CA GLU A 416 -27.47 -42.47 0.35
C GLU A 416 -28.44 -41.39 -0.17
N GLY A 417 -28.54 -41.18 -1.49
CA GLY A 417 -29.51 -40.28 -2.10
C GLY A 417 -29.03 -38.84 -2.33
N ASN A 418 -27.73 -38.56 -2.31
CA ASN A 418 -27.21 -37.21 -2.55
C ASN A 418 -27.00 -36.91 -4.05
N PRO A 419 -27.38 -35.73 -4.57
CA PRO A 419 -27.14 -35.34 -5.97
C PRO A 419 -25.65 -35.28 -6.34
N ASN A 420 -25.32 -35.71 -7.55
CA ASN A 420 -23.95 -35.80 -8.08
C ASN A 420 -23.16 -34.48 -7.96
N GLN A 421 -21.97 -34.54 -7.36
CA GLN A 421 -21.17 -33.43 -6.81
C GLN A 421 -20.66 -32.37 -7.81
N ILE A 422 -20.95 -32.48 -9.10
CA ILE A 422 -20.43 -31.57 -10.14
C ILE A 422 -21.02 -30.16 -9.99
N LEU A 423 -22.24 -30.02 -9.46
CA LEU A 423 -22.85 -28.71 -9.18
C LEU A 423 -22.32 -28.02 -7.91
N ALA A 424 -21.60 -28.74 -7.03
CA ALA A 424 -20.99 -28.14 -5.85
C ALA A 424 -19.67 -27.40 -6.16
N ALA A 425 -19.05 -27.64 -7.32
CA ALA A 425 -17.74 -27.10 -7.68
C ALA A 425 -17.73 -25.61 -8.09
N ILE A 426 -18.89 -24.96 -8.24
CA ILE A 426 -18.98 -23.54 -8.65
C ILE A 426 -18.85 -22.59 -7.44
N ASN A 427 -18.89 -23.10 -6.20
CA ASN A 427 -18.87 -22.25 -5.00
C ASN A 427 -17.87 -22.73 -3.93
N VAL A 428 -16.70 -23.23 -4.33
CA VAL A 428 -15.66 -23.69 -3.39
C VAL A 428 -14.46 -22.74 -3.42
N SER A 429 -13.91 -22.48 -2.24
CA SER A 429 -12.71 -21.67 -2.03
C SER A 429 -11.53 -22.17 -2.87
N LYS A 430 -10.53 -21.29 -3.01
CA LYS A 430 -9.38 -21.33 -3.93
C LYS A 430 -8.51 -22.61 -3.91
N GLU A 431 -8.85 -23.65 -3.15
CA GLU A 431 -7.92 -24.72 -2.81
C GLU A 431 -8.31 -26.16 -3.19
N ASP A 432 -9.50 -26.50 -3.72
CA ASP A 432 -9.71 -27.91 -4.14
C ASP A 432 -10.92 -28.11 -5.09
N VAL A 433 -10.72 -27.95 -6.40
CA VAL A 433 -11.65 -28.49 -7.42
C VAL A 433 -11.18 -29.89 -7.80
N LYS A 434 -11.88 -30.93 -7.33
CA LYS A 434 -11.59 -32.34 -7.64
C LYS A 434 -12.58 -32.86 -8.69
N ILE A 435 -12.08 -33.22 -9.87
CA ILE A 435 -12.87 -33.86 -10.94
C ILE A 435 -12.52 -35.35 -10.97
N LYS A 436 -13.49 -36.22 -10.67
CA LYS A 436 -13.34 -37.68 -10.72
C LYS A 436 -14.39 -38.25 -11.69
N GLY A 437 -13.94 -39.05 -12.65
CA GLY A 437 -14.83 -39.73 -13.59
C GLY A 437 -14.07 -40.74 -14.44
N ASP A 438 -14.76 -41.76 -14.96
CA ASP A 438 -14.17 -42.83 -15.77
C ASP A 438 -13.62 -42.31 -17.11
N ARG A 439 -14.16 -41.18 -17.60
CA ARG A 439 -13.67 -40.46 -18.79
C ARG A 439 -13.83 -38.96 -18.58
N VAL A 440 -12.71 -38.25 -18.63
CA VAL A 440 -12.65 -36.78 -18.57
C VAL A 440 -12.13 -36.27 -19.93
N GLU A 441 -12.92 -35.44 -20.61
CA GLU A 441 -12.58 -34.88 -21.92
C GLU A 441 -12.39 -33.36 -21.80
N ILE A 442 -11.22 -32.87 -22.21
CA ILE A 442 -10.88 -31.45 -22.24
C ILE A 442 -10.70 -31.06 -23.70
N THR A 443 -11.64 -30.31 -24.25
CA THR A 443 -11.65 -29.91 -25.68
C THR A 443 -10.77 -28.68 -25.98
N GLY A 444 -10.06 -28.18 -24.97
CA GLY A 444 -9.15 -27.04 -25.06
C GLY A 444 -7.75 -27.34 -24.53
N THR A 445 -6.99 -26.31 -24.20
CA THR A 445 -5.61 -26.44 -23.68
C THR A 445 -5.62 -26.75 -22.18
N LEU A 446 -4.93 -27.82 -21.77
CA LEU A 446 -4.63 -28.10 -20.36
C LEU A 446 -3.31 -27.41 -19.95
N LEU A 447 -3.38 -26.43 -19.05
CA LEU A 447 -2.21 -25.84 -18.40
C LEU A 447 -2.06 -26.43 -17.00
N ALA A 448 -1.16 -27.40 -16.83
CA ALA A 448 -0.88 -28.05 -15.55
C ALA A 448 0.55 -27.79 -15.10
N GLN A 449 0.74 -27.46 -13.82
CA GLN A 449 2.08 -27.34 -13.23
C GLN A 449 2.69 -28.73 -12.95
N ILE A 450 1.86 -29.68 -12.51
CA ILE A 450 2.25 -31.06 -12.17
C ILE A 450 1.19 -32.00 -12.74
N ILE A 451 1.63 -33.10 -13.35
CA ILE A 451 0.76 -34.18 -13.84
C ILE A 451 1.27 -35.49 -13.23
N GLU A 452 0.48 -36.09 -12.35
CA GLU A 452 0.70 -37.45 -11.84
C GLU A 452 -0.19 -38.41 -12.64
N ALA A 453 0.38 -39.13 -13.60
CA ALA A 453 -0.39 -40.00 -14.50
C ALA A 453 0.23 -41.38 -14.67
N THR A 454 -0.65 -42.39 -14.72
CA THR A 454 -0.36 -43.74 -15.22
C THR A 454 -1.30 -44.01 -16.40
N GLY A 455 -0.79 -44.58 -17.48
CA GLY A 455 -1.59 -44.75 -18.71
C GLY A 455 -1.71 -43.50 -19.60
N LEU A 456 -0.87 -42.46 -19.42
CA LEU A 456 -0.89 -41.25 -20.26
C LEU A 456 -0.47 -41.60 -21.69
N ASN A 457 -1.31 -41.30 -22.68
CA ASN A 457 -0.98 -41.48 -24.10
C ASN A 457 -1.26 -40.18 -24.87
N ILE A 458 -0.19 -39.52 -25.30
CA ILE A 458 -0.26 -38.31 -26.12
C ILE A 458 -0.07 -38.70 -27.57
N ASN A 459 -1.20 -38.93 -28.27
CA ASN A 459 -1.27 -39.21 -29.70
C ASN A 459 -0.32 -40.34 -30.18
N GLY A 460 -0.06 -41.34 -29.34
CA GLY A 460 0.89 -42.43 -29.60
C GLY A 460 2.37 -42.03 -29.59
N ASN A 461 2.69 -40.74 -29.46
CA ASN A 461 4.05 -40.21 -29.53
C ASN A 461 4.76 -40.19 -28.18
N PHE A 462 4.02 -40.02 -27.08
CA PHE A 462 4.51 -40.13 -25.71
C PHE A 462 3.54 -40.97 -24.88
N ILE A 463 4.00 -42.11 -24.38
CA ILE A 463 3.18 -43.08 -23.65
C ILE A 463 3.84 -43.38 -22.30
N VAL A 464 3.10 -43.20 -21.21
CA VAL A 464 3.39 -43.73 -19.88
C VAL A 464 2.41 -44.87 -19.65
N ASP A 465 2.85 -46.11 -19.62
CA ASP A 465 1.93 -47.25 -19.41
C ASP A 465 1.54 -47.43 -17.94
N LYS A 466 0.68 -48.43 -17.67
CA LYS A 466 0.22 -48.77 -16.32
C LYS A 466 1.33 -49.26 -15.38
N ASP A 467 2.44 -49.72 -15.95
CA ASP A 467 3.60 -50.24 -15.20
C ASP A 467 4.69 -49.15 -15.05
N GLY A 468 4.41 -47.92 -15.50
CA GLY A 468 5.30 -46.77 -15.40
C GLY A 468 6.37 -46.71 -16.50
N LYS A 469 6.29 -47.53 -17.56
CA LYS A 469 7.26 -47.47 -18.66
C LYS A 469 6.96 -46.29 -19.57
N ILE A 470 8.03 -45.59 -19.94
CA ILE A 470 7.97 -44.43 -20.84
C ILE A 470 8.40 -44.86 -22.24
N LYS A 471 7.55 -44.60 -23.23
CA LYS A 471 7.87 -44.74 -24.66
C LYS A 471 7.67 -43.41 -25.37
N ALA A 472 8.73 -42.91 -26.00
CA ALA A 472 8.69 -41.74 -26.86
C ALA A 472 9.13 -42.14 -28.28
N VAL A 473 8.41 -41.68 -29.32
CA VAL A 473 8.75 -41.99 -30.72
C VAL A 473 9.97 -41.17 -31.19
N ASP A 474 9.98 -39.86 -30.95
CA ASP A 474 11.07 -38.93 -31.29
C ASP A 474 11.29 -37.91 -30.14
N GLY A 475 11.63 -38.40 -28.95
CA GLY A 475 11.79 -37.57 -27.75
C GLY A 475 13.21 -37.02 -27.54
N THR A 476 13.34 -35.72 -27.31
CA THR A 476 14.59 -35.09 -26.80
C THR A 476 14.48 -34.89 -25.29
N PHE A 477 15.34 -35.53 -24.51
CA PHE A 477 15.41 -35.35 -23.05
C PHE A 477 16.56 -34.39 -22.72
N THR A 478 16.24 -33.22 -22.16
CA THR A 478 17.23 -32.24 -21.70
C THR A 478 17.33 -32.28 -20.18
N GLY A 479 18.56 -32.26 -19.64
CA GLY A 479 18.81 -32.34 -18.20
C GLY A 479 19.39 -33.69 -17.75
N LYS A 480 19.42 -33.90 -16.43
CA LYS A 480 19.99 -35.10 -15.80
C LYS A 480 19.02 -36.29 -15.92
N VAL A 481 19.51 -37.43 -16.39
CA VAL A 481 18.77 -38.70 -16.40
C VAL A 481 19.47 -39.67 -15.45
N GLU A 482 18.75 -40.20 -14.46
CA GLU A 482 19.29 -41.11 -13.45
C GLU A 482 18.42 -42.35 -13.31
N THR A 483 19.06 -43.51 -13.23
CA THR A 483 18.41 -44.79 -12.94
C THR A 483 18.92 -45.31 -11.59
N SER A 484 18.09 -46.06 -10.86
CA SER A 484 18.52 -46.72 -9.63
C SER A 484 17.77 -48.04 -9.45
N ILE A 485 18.51 -49.13 -9.28
CA ILE A 485 17.97 -50.41 -8.83
C ILE A 485 18.94 -51.01 -7.80
N SER A 486 18.44 -51.33 -6.62
CA SER A 486 19.25 -51.90 -5.53
C SER A 486 20.54 -51.12 -5.21
N GLY A 487 20.50 -49.78 -5.36
CA GLY A 487 21.64 -48.88 -5.12
C GLY A 487 22.61 -48.72 -6.29
N GLN A 488 22.56 -49.59 -7.31
CA GLN A 488 23.34 -49.39 -8.54
C GLN A 488 22.67 -48.33 -9.40
N ARG A 489 23.46 -47.37 -9.89
CA ARG A 489 22.93 -46.22 -10.63
C ARG A 489 23.69 -45.95 -11.90
N ILE A 490 22.96 -45.52 -12.93
CA ILE A 490 23.52 -44.94 -14.16
C ILE A 490 23.00 -43.52 -14.26
N VAL A 491 23.91 -42.57 -14.42
CA VAL A 491 23.63 -41.13 -14.47
C VAL A 491 24.17 -40.56 -15.77
N ILE A 492 23.31 -39.91 -16.55
CA ILE A 492 23.71 -39.05 -17.66
C ILE A 492 23.49 -37.61 -17.20
N ASP A 493 24.55 -36.83 -17.11
CA ASP A 493 24.49 -35.50 -16.56
C ASP A 493 25.17 -34.47 -17.49
N PRO A 494 24.39 -33.56 -18.09
CA PRO A 494 24.94 -32.53 -18.98
C PRO A 494 25.75 -31.47 -18.23
N PHE A 495 25.55 -31.29 -16.92
CA PHE A 495 26.34 -30.32 -16.14
C PHE A 495 27.77 -30.80 -15.95
N THR A 496 27.94 -32.07 -15.58
CA THR A 496 29.27 -32.71 -15.48
C THR A 496 29.79 -33.23 -16.82
N LYS A 497 29.02 -33.07 -17.91
CA LYS A 497 29.33 -33.57 -19.26
C LYS A 497 29.74 -35.05 -19.27
N SER A 498 29.04 -35.86 -18.46
CA SER A 498 29.45 -37.23 -18.19
C SER A 498 28.30 -38.23 -18.18
N LEU A 499 28.63 -39.48 -18.52
CA LEU A 499 27.85 -40.66 -18.20
C LEU A 499 28.61 -41.46 -17.15
N LYS A 500 28.01 -41.58 -15.97
CA LYS A 500 28.61 -42.25 -14.80
C LYS A 500 27.81 -43.47 -14.39
N MET A 501 28.52 -44.46 -13.85
CA MET A 501 27.92 -45.60 -13.18
C MET A 501 28.42 -45.67 -11.74
N TYR A 502 27.52 -46.04 -10.84
CA TYR A 502 27.80 -46.12 -9.40
C TYR A 502 27.50 -47.52 -8.86
N SER A 503 28.33 -47.96 -7.90
CA SER A 503 28.06 -49.14 -7.07
C SER A 503 26.95 -48.87 -6.05
N PRO A 504 26.39 -49.91 -5.38
CA PRO A 504 25.43 -49.73 -4.28
C PRO A 504 25.91 -48.84 -3.13
N GLU A 505 27.23 -48.76 -2.92
CA GLU A 505 27.90 -47.95 -1.91
C GLU A 505 28.22 -46.53 -2.38
N ASP A 506 27.67 -46.11 -3.52
CA ASP A 506 27.86 -44.81 -4.14
C ASP A 506 29.29 -44.52 -4.62
N LEU A 507 30.01 -45.58 -5.02
CA LEU A 507 31.32 -45.43 -5.64
C LEU A 507 31.21 -45.33 -7.15
N GLU A 508 31.89 -44.38 -7.77
CA GLU A 508 32.01 -44.25 -9.22
C GLU A 508 32.79 -45.45 -9.80
N VAL A 509 32.13 -46.32 -10.55
CA VAL A 509 32.76 -47.50 -11.18
C VAL A 509 33.07 -47.29 -12.66
N ILE A 510 32.31 -46.42 -13.34
CA ILE A 510 32.57 -45.99 -14.71
C ILE A 510 32.29 -44.51 -14.83
N ASN A 511 33.15 -43.79 -15.56
CA ASN A 511 32.96 -42.40 -15.92
C ASN A 511 33.40 -42.18 -17.37
N MET A 512 32.42 -41.92 -18.22
CA MET A 512 32.65 -41.47 -19.59
C MET A 512 32.40 -39.97 -19.64
N SER A 513 33.44 -39.18 -19.88
CA SER A 513 33.35 -37.72 -19.82
C SER A 513 34.23 -37.06 -20.88
N PHE A 514 34.12 -35.73 -20.98
CA PHE A 514 35.04 -34.91 -21.75
C PHE A 514 35.97 -34.18 -20.80
N ASP A 515 37.28 -34.24 -21.05
CA ASP A 515 38.25 -33.42 -20.34
C ASP A 515 37.92 -31.93 -20.53
N ASN A 516 37.84 -31.17 -19.44
CA ASN A 516 37.34 -29.79 -19.43
C ASN A 516 38.23 -28.82 -20.22
N GLU A 517 39.51 -29.12 -20.36
CA GLU A 517 40.46 -28.20 -20.98
C GLU A 517 40.53 -28.37 -22.52
N TYR A 518 40.32 -29.59 -23.01
CA TYR A 518 40.51 -29.93 -24.44
C TYR A 518 39.33 -30.66 -25.09
N ASN A 519 38.22 -30.88 -24.37
CA ASN A 519 37.08 -31.71 -24.80
C ASN A 519 37.51 -33.09 -25.33
N ILE A 520 38.56 -33.68 -24.75
CA ILE A 520 39.04 -35.00 -25.13
C ILE A 520 38.11 -36.03 -24.49
N PRO A 521 37.47 -36.92 -25.28
CA PRO A 521 36.65 -37.98 -24.71
C PRO A 521 37.53 -38.95 -23.91
N SER A 522 37.10 -39.26 -22.70
CA SER A 522 37.74 -40.22 -21.81
C SER A 522 36.73 -41.23 -21.27
N ILE A 523 37.22 -42.44 -21.04
CA ILE A 523 36.50 -43.49 -20.31
C ILE A 523 37.40 -43.93 -19.18
N GLU A 524 36.91 -43.81 -17.96
CA GLU A 524 37.57 -44.28 -16.75
C GLU A 524 36.75 -45.42 -16.15
N VAL A 525 37.41 -46.55 -15.90
CA VAL A 525 36.80 -47.71 -15.26
C VAL A 525 37.56 -47.97 -13.97
N TYR A 526 36.82 -47.99 -12.86
CA TYR A 526 37.34 -48.19 -11.52
C TYR A 526 36.95 -49.57 -11.01
N SER A 527 37.91 -50.24 -10.38
CA SER A 527 37.67 -51.44 -9.61
C SER A 527 38.05 -51.19 -8.16
N TYR A 528 37.26 -51.70 -7.23
CA TYR A 528 37.45 -51.52 -5.80
C TYR A 528 37.72 -52.86 -5.12
N LYS A 529 38.41 -52.82 -3.97
CA LYS A 529 38.57 -53.98 -3.08
C LYS A 529 37.24 -54.33 -2.42
N ARG A 530 37.18 -55.50 -1.78
CA ARG A 530 35.97 -55.99 -1.07
C ARG A 530 35.50 -55.04 0.05
N ASP A 531 36.36 -54.15 0.52
CA ASP A 531 36.01 -53.12 1.50
C ASP A 531 35.11 -52.01 0.95
N GLY A 532 34.87 -51.99 -0.38
CA GLY A 532 34.01 -51.02 -1.04
C GLY A 532 34.51 -49.58 -0.91
N LYS A 533 35.82 -49.35 -0.69
CA LYS A 533 36.39 -48.00 -0.58
C LYS A 533 37.78 -47.87 -1.19
N THR A 534 38.56 -48.94 -1.19
CA THR A 534 39.94 -48.91 -1.66
C THR A 534 40.02 -49.24 -3.15
N PRO A 535 40.58 -48.37 -4.01
CA PRO A 535 40.81 -48.69 -5.42
C PRO A 535 41.74 -49.92 -5.58
N LEU A 536 41.30 -50.91 -6.35
CA LEU A 536 42.07 -52.09 -6.72
C LEU A 536 42.80 -51.88 -8.06
N GLY A 537 42.23 -51.06 -8.93
CA GLY A 537 42.78 -50.77 -10.25
C GLY A 537 41.93 -49.75 -11.00
N LYS A 538 42.57 -49.08 -11.94
CA LYS A 538 41.98 -48.06 -12.81
C LYS A 538 42.37 -48.34 -14.25
N THR A 539 41.40 -48.34 -15.16
CA THR A 539 41.65 -48.31 -16.59
C THR A 539 41.19 -46.97 -17.14
N SER A 540 42.08 -46.26 -17.81
CA SER A 540 41.81 -44.99 -18.48
C SER A 540 42.00 -45.15 -19.98
N ILE A 541 40.97 -44.83 -20.75
CA ILE A 541 41.02 -44.76 -22.21
C ILE A 541 40.80 -43.29 -22.58
N HIS A 542 41.80 -42.68 -23.20
CA HIS A 542 41.71 -41.34 -23.79
C HIS A 542 41.70 -41.49 -25.32
N GLY A 543 41.20 -40.47 -26.02
CA GLY A 543 41.17 -40.47 -27.50
C GLY A 543 42.53 -40.74 -28.17
N SER A 544 43.65 -40.55 -27.48
CA SER A 544 45.01 -40.76 -27.99
C SER A 544 45.80 -41.88 -27.31
N ALA A 545 45.43 -42.37 -26.13
CA ALA A 545 46.23 -43.37 -25.40
C ALA A 545 45.37 -44.15 -24.40
N THR A 546 45.80 -45.37 -24.07
CA THR A 546 45.16 -46.19 -23.03
C THR A 546 46.16 -46.51 -21.93
N ARG A 547 45.72 -46.40 -20.67
CA ARG A 547 46.48 -46.76 -19.48
C ARG A 547 45.70 -47.76 -18.65
N ILE A 548 46.32 -48.86 -18.27
CA ILE A 548 45.76 -49.84 -17.34
C ILE A 548 46.67 -49.88 -16.13
N SER A 549 46.14 -49.52 -14.96
CA SER A 549 46.87 -49.54 -13.69
C SER A 549 46.21 -50.53 -12.73
N TYR A 550 47.01 -51.47 -12.24
CA TYR A 550 46.64 -52.41 -11.20
C TYR A 550 47.38 -52.04 -9.91
N LEU A 551 46.60 -51.70 -8.88
CA LEU A 551 47.10 -51.29 -7.55
C LEU A 551 47.14 -52.47 -6.57
N GLY A 552 46.52 -53.60 -6.91
CA GLY A 552 46.68 -54.90 -6.25
C GLY A 552 46.56 -54.94 -4.72
N PHE A 553 47.04 -56.05 -4.15
CA PHE A 553 47.25 -56.22 -2.69
C PHE A 553 48.73 -56.04 -2.29
N ASP A 554 49.61 -55.93 -3.29
CA ASP A 554 51.05 -55.68 -3.16
C ASP A 554 51.28 -54.17 -3.00
N PRO A 555 52.28 -53.67 -2.24
CA PRO A 555 52.67 -52.25 -2.24
C PRO A 555 53.04 -51.71 -3.64
N ASP A 556 53.35 -52.60 -4.59
CA ASP A 556 53.80 -52.22 -5.91
C ASP A 556 52.64 -51.95 -6.89
N ILE A 557 52.75 -50.84 -7.64
CA ILE A 557 51.81 -50.42 -8.68
C ILE A 557 52.29 -50.94 -10.04
N TYR A 558 51.45 -51.67 -10.74
CA TYR A 558 51.75 -52.19 -12.08
C TYR A 558 50.94 -51.43 -13.12
N THR A 559 51.60 -50.83 -14.10
CA THR A 559 50.93 -50.03 -15.15
C THR A 559 51.34 -50.52 -16.54
N LEU A 560 50.35 -50.62 -17.44
CA LEU A 560 50.51 -50.81 -18.88
C LEU A 560 50.05 -49.54 -19.59
N ASP A 561 50.96 -48.88 -20.29
CA ASP A 561 50.65 -47.74 -21.16
C ASP A 561 50.69 -48.20 -22.63
N LEU A 562 49.61 -47.89 -23.36
CA LEU A 562 49.46 -48.10 -24.79
C LEU A 562 49.33 -46.72 -25.45
N ASP A 563 50.41 -46.26 -26.07
CA ASP A 563 50.49 -44.97 -26.75
C ASP A 563 50.84 -45.18 -28.24
N PRO A 564 50.03 -44.69 -29.20
CA PRO A 564 50.32 -44.76 -30.63
C PRO A 564 51.62 -44.07 -31.06
N VAL A 565 52.12 -43.12 -30.26
CA VAL A 565 53.39 -42.40 -30.45
C VAL A 565 54.51 -43.04 -29.63
N GLY A 566 54.24 -43.36 -28.36
CA GLY A 566 55.24 -43.88 -27.42
C GLY A 566 55.46 -45.39 -27.41
N GLY A 567 54.57 -46.17 -28.05
CA GLY A 567 54.61 -47.64 -28.06
C GLY A 567 53.89 -48.28 -26.86
N ILE A 568 54.28 -49.52 -26.52
CA ILE A 568 53.72 -50.28 -25.39
C ILE A 568 54.73 -50.29 -24.24
N LEU A 569 54.36 -49.77 -23.08
CA LEU A 569 55.23 -49.68 -21.90
C LEU A 569 54.63 -50.45 -20.72
N PHE A 570 55.43 -51.31 -20.11
CA PHE A 570 55.15 -51.96 -18.84
C PHE A 570 55.95 -51.29 -17.74
N LYS A 571 55.28 -50.90 -16.65
CA LYS A 571 55.88 -50.18 -15.53
C LYS A 571 55.58 -50.88 -14.21
N LYS A 572 56.54 -50.78 -13.29
CA LYS A 572 56.39 -51.12 -11.87
C LYS A 572 56.80 -49.89 -11.06
N ASN A 573 55.89 -49.36 -10.24
CA ASN A 573 56.09 -48.11 -9.48
C ASN A 573 56.60 -46.96 -10.36
N GLU A 574 55.95 -46.76 -11.52
CA GLU A 574 56.34 -45.80 -12.58
C GLU A 574 57.69 -46.04 -13.26
N VAL A 575 58.47 -47.04 -12.84
CA VAL A 575 59.71 -47.43 -13.50
C VAL A 575 59.41 -48.38 -14.65
N ILE A 576 59.87 -48.06 -15.85
CA ILE A 576 59.72 -48.91 -17.05
C ILE A 576 60.50 -50.22 -16.83
N THR A 577 59.79 -51.33 -16.81
CA THR A 577 60.37 -52.68 -16.70
C THR A 577 60.51 -53.34 -18.07
N LYS A 578 59.65 -52.96 -19.03
CA LYS A 578 59.71 -53.42 -20.42
C LYS A 578 59.08 -52.37 -21.34
N ALA A 579 59.68 -52.14 -22.50
CA ALA A 579 59.16 -51.22 -23.51
C ALA A 579 59.23 -51.84 -24.90
N TYR A 580 58.21 -51.56 -25.71
CA TYR A 580 58.16 -51.83 -27.14
C TYR A 580 57.87 -50.52 -27.85
N TYR A 581 58.92 -49.83 -28.27
CA TYR A 581 58.79 -48.57 -29.00
C TYR A 581 58.34 -48.83 -30.43
N LYS A 582 57.62 -47.86 -30.97
CA LYS A 582 57.33 -47.78 -32.40
C LYS A 582 58.59 -47.26 -33.09
N GLU A 583 59.09 -47.98 -34.10
CA GLU A 583 60.19 -47.51 -34.96
C GLU A 583 59.79 -46.27 -35.77
#